data_AF-A0A7U2ERV0-F1
#
_entry.id   AF-A0A7U2ERV0-F1
#
_cell.length_a   1.000
_cell.length_b   1.000
_cell.length_c   1.000
_cell.angle_alpha   90.00
_cell.angle_beta   90.00
_cell.angle_gamma   90.00
#
_symmetry.space_group_name_H-M   'P 1'
#
loop_
_entity.id
_entity.type
_entity.pdbx_description
1 polymer ?
#
loop_
_entity_poly.entity_id
_entity_poly.type
_entity_poly.pdbx_seq_one_letter_code
_entity_poly.pdbx_strand_id
1 'polypeptide(L)'
;MPPLTFSWESGPMHHFPIPSPTNTANDLSTVTNIFIRALNSIYIQAPSIPLSSSFHFTTYCLTIYRCLTAYDSPELARITGETQVTPELDAPLRAWGAWLESCAARRNNFSGVICRDFMDEFIPGLQWHFTALSGRMSGSGNVDAMMKAHMEKVFGGMSKTEELPAMLCNHDGTMGEFSEGLSGWERWMVKNLWAKKRKEV
;
A
#
# COMPACT_ATOMS: atom_id res chain seq x y z
N MET A 1 -14.24 -29.37 -5.57
CA MET A 1 -13.22 -28.70 -4.75
C MET A 1 -13.87 -27.48 -4.13
N PRO A 2 -13.74 -27.24 -2.81
CA PRO A 2 -14.13 -25.94 -2.27
C PRO A 2 -13.36 -24.84 -3.00
N PRO A 3 -13.94 -23.64 -3.21
CA PRO A 3 -13.21 -22.53 -3.79
C PRO A 3 -11.96 -22.27 -2.93
N LEU A 4 -10.80 -22.12 -3.56
CA LEU A 4 -9.61 -21.60 -2.89
C LEU A 4 -9.99 -20.23 -2.34
N THR A 5 -10.21 -20.15 -1.03
CA THR A 5 -10.41 -18.88 -0.33
C THR A 5 -9.06 -18.19 -0.31
N PHE A 6 -8.81 -17.34 -1.30
CA PHE A 6 -7.70 -16.40 -1.29
C PHE A 6 -7.99 -15.38 -0.18
N SER A 7 -7.45 -15.61 1.02
CA SER A 7 -7.44 -14.62 2.09
C SER A 7 -6.08 -13.95 2.09
N TRP A 8 -6.07 -12.61 2.05
CA TRP A 8 -4.84 -11.84 2.22
C TRP A 8 -4.18 -12.08 3.58
N GLU A 9 -4.92 -12.62 4.56
CA GLU A 9 -4.42 -12.95 5.89
C GLU A 9 -3.42 -14.12 5.88
N SER A 10 -3.46 -14.97 4.86
CA SER A 10 -2.54 -16.11 4.72
C SER A 10 -1.26 -15.78 3.95
N GLY A 11 -1.05 -14.50 3.61
CA GLY A 11 0.16 -14.06 2.93
C GLY A 11 1.36 -13.94 3.87
N PRO A 12 2.56 -13.72 3.31
CA PRO A 12 3.82 -13.74 4.05
C PRO A 12 4.01 -12.54 4.99
N MET A 13 3.29 -11.43 4.80
CA MET A 13 3.39 -10.24 5.64
C MET A 13 2.35 -10.25 6.77
N HIS A 14 2.77 -9.81 7.95
CA HIS A 14 1.94 -9.76 9.17
C HIS A 14 1.36 -8.38 9.41
N HIS A 15 0.07 -8.35 9.73
CA HIS A 15 -0.68 -7.12 10.00
C HIS A 15 -0.30 -6.54 11.36
N PHE A 16 -0.31 -5.21 11.43
CA PHE A 16 -0.16 -4.51 12.69
C PHE A 16 -1.53 -4.35 13.35
N PRO A 17 -1.65 -4.60 14.67
CA PRO A 17 -2.89 -4.34 15.39
C PRO A 17 -3.22 -2.84 15.32
N ILE A 18 -4.49 -2.51 15.09
CA ILE A 18 -4.99 -1.13 15.13
C ILE A 18 -5.68 -0.92 16.50
N PRO A 19 -5.03 -0.27 17.48
CA PRO A 19 -5.49 -0.30 18.87
C PRO A 19 -6.71 0.59 19.18
N SER A 20 -7.12 1.52 18.30
CA SER A 20 -8.33 2.37 18.45
C SER A 20 -8.57 3.20 17.15
N PRO A 21 -9.70 3.88 16.89
CA PRO A 21 -9.90 4.65 15.65
C PRO A 21 -9.33 6.09 15.64
N THR A 22 -8.77 6.62 16.74
CA THR A 22 -8.66 8.09 16.93
C THR A 22 -7.26 8.72 16.99
N ASN A 23 -6.17 7.95 16.89
CA ASN A 23 -4.79 8.46 16.92
C ASN A 23 -4.05 8.30 15.58
N THR A 24 -3.12 9.20 15.30
CA THR A 24 -2.21 9.20 14.12
C THR A 24 -1.27 7.99 14.04
N ALA A 25 -0.95 7.34 15.16
CA ALA A 25 -0.31 6.02 15.15
C ALA A 25 -1.18 4.96 14.45
N ASN A 26 -2.50 5.15 14.44
CA ASN A 26 -3.43 4.32 13.67
C ASN A 26 -3.37 4.66 12.19
N ASP A 27 -3.16 5.92 11.79
CA ASP A 27 -3.06 6.29 10.37
C ASP A 27 -1.88 5.60 9.69
N LEU A 28 -0.71 5.60 10.33
CA LEU A 28 0.47 4.88 9.84
C LEU A 28 0.20 3.37 9.77
N SER A 29 -0.36 2.78 10.84
CA SER A 29 -0.66 1.35 10.88
C SER A 29 -1.72 0.96 9.84
N THR A 30 -2.71 1.81 9.58
CA THR A 30 -3.73 1.60 8.56
C THR A 30 -3.14 1.63 7.16
N VAL A 31 -2.33 2.63 6.82
CA VAL A 31 -1.68 2.72 5.51
C VAL A 31 -0.70 1.56 5.31
N THR A 32 0.05 1.20 6.34
CA THR A 32 0.93 0.04 6.34
C THR A 32 0.13 -1.26 6.10
N ASN A 33 -0.99 -1.44 6.79
CA ASN A 33 -1.88 -2.59 6.60
C ASN A 33 -2.52 -2.60 5.20
N ILE A 34 -2.82 -1.45 4.58
CA ILE A 34 -3.24 -1.38 3.18
C ILE A 34 -2.18 -1.99 2.26
N PHE A 35 -0.91 -1.63 2.44
CA PHE A 35 0.18 -2.20 1.64
C PHE A 35 0.37 -3.69 1.91
N ILE A 36 0.31 -4.13 3.16
CA ILE A 36 0.39 -5.55 3.54
C ILE A 36 -0.73 -6.34 2.85
N ARG A 37 -1.98 -5.87 2.89
CA ARG A 37 -3.10 -6.54 2.21
C ARG A 37 -2.90 -6.61 0.71
N ALA A 38 -2.46 -5.51 0.10
CA ALA A 38 -2.20 -5.46 -1.33
C ALA A 38 -1.09 -6.45 -1.74
N LEU A 39 0.04 -6.44 -1.03
CA LEU A 39 1.19 -7.29 -1.31
C LEU A 39 0.90 -8.76 -1.04
N ASN A 40 0.24 -9.10 0.07
CA ASN A 40 -0.22 -10.47 0.33
C ASN A 40 -1.19 -10.95 -0.76
N SER A 41 -2.12 -10.10 -1.18
CA SER A 41 -3.04 -10.41 -2.28
C SER A 41 -2.32 -10.67 -3.59
N ILE A 42 -1.33 -9.83 -3.93
CA ILE A 42 -0.49 -10.03 -5.12
C ILE A 42 0.28 -11.34 -5.01
N TYR A 43 0.95 -11.58 -3.89
CA TYR A 43 1.78 -12.76 -3.65
C TYR A 43 0.98 -14.06 -3.84
N ILE A 44 -0.21 -14.11 -3.26
CA ILE A 44 -1.09 -15.28 -3.29
C ILE A 44 -1.67 -15.48 -4.68
N GLN A 45 -2.14 -14.41 -5.33
CA GLN A 45 -2.87 -14.50 -6.59
C GLN A 45 -1.94 -14.67 -7.80
N ALA A 46 -0.73 -14.11 -7.76
CA ALA A 46 0.17 -14.03 -8.91
C ALA A 46 0.33 -15.36 -9.68
N PRO A 47 0.56 -16.52 -9.03
CA PRO A 47 0.68 -17.82 -9.72
C PRO A 47 -0.60 -18.30 -10.42
N SER A 48 -1.75 -17.77 -10.02
CA SER A 48 -3.07 -18.20 -10.49
C SER A 48 -3.69 -17.25 -11.50
N ILE A 49 -3.01 -16.14 -11.83
CA ILE A 49 -3.53 -15.14 -12.78
C ILE A 49 -3.55 -15.72 -14.19
N PRO A 50 -4.71 -15.80 -14.86
CA PRO A 50 -4.78 -16.24 -16.24
C PRO A 50 -4.14 -15.20 -17.16
N LEU A 51 -3.58 -15.66 -18.29
CA LEU A 51 -2.93 -14.79 -19.28
C LEU A 51 -3.83 -13.64 -19.75
N SER A 52 -5.15 -13.88 -19.88
CA SER A 52 -6.14 -12.86 -20.27
C SER A 52 -6.26 -11.70 -19.27
N SER A 53 -5.94 -11.92 -18.00
CA SER A 53 -5.98 -10.90 -16.94
C SER A 53 -4.61 -10.36 -16.56
N SER A 54 -3.53 -10.91 -17.13
CA SER A 54 -2.14 -10.58 -16.78
C SER A 54 -1.80 -9.09 -16.93
N PHE A 55 -2.34 -8.42 -17.96
CA PHE A 55 -2.13 -6.98 -18.17
C PHE A 55 -2.75 -6.13 -17.05
N HIS A 56 -4.01 -6.39 -16.69
CA HIS A 56 -4.68 -5.68 -15.61
C HIS A 56 -4.01 -5.96 -14.26
N PHE A 57 -3.59 -7.20 -14.02
CA PHE A 57 -2.88 -7.57 -12.82
C PHE A 57 -1.50 -6.91 -12.72
N THR A 58 -0.74 -6.88 -13.82
CA THR A 58 0.54 -6.15 -13.90
C THR A 58 0.35 -4.67 -13.60
N THR A 59 -0.69 -4.05 -14.17
CA THR A 59 -1.04 -2.64 -13.94
C THR A 59 -1.35 -2.41 -12.47
N TYR A 60 -2.15 -3.28 -11.84
CA TYR A 60 -2.42 -3.21 -10.41
C TYR A 60 -1.15 -3.32 -9.56
N CYS A 61 -0.27 -4.30 -9.84
CA CYS A 61 1.00 -4.45 -9.14
C CYS A 61 1.86 -3.17 -9.27
N LEU A 62 1.95 -2.61 -10.47
CA LEU A 62 2.71 -1.39 -10.74
C LEU A 62 2.12 -0.17 -10.01
N THR A 63 0.80 -0.08 -9.92
CA THR A 63 0.11 0.95 -9.13
C THR A 63 0.45 0.81 -7.65
N ILE A 64 0.43 -0.40 -7.08
CA ILE A 64 0.82 -0.64 -5.68
C ILE A 64 2.29 -0.28 -5.44
N TYR A 65 3.18 -0.63 -6.37
CA TYR A 65 4.60 -0.22 -6.33
C TYR A 65 4.77 1.31 -6.30
N ARG A 66 4.05 2.04 -7.16
CA ARG A 66 4.07 3.51 -7.18
C ARG A 66 3.55 4.11 -5.89
N CYS A 67 2.43 3.57 -5.37
CA CYS A 67 1.90 4.02 -4.08
C CYS A 67 2.90 3.81 -2.94
N LEU A 68 3.55 2.65 -2.89
CA LEU A 68 4.51 2.30 -1.85
C LEU A 68 5.74 3.20 -1.90
N THR A 69 6.31 3.42 -3.09
CA THR A 69 7.49 4.29 -3.26
C THR A 69 7.17 5.78 -3.05
N ALA A 70 5.94 6.21 -3.28
CA ALA A 70 5.50 7.57 -2.93
C ALA A 70 5.31 7.75 -1.42
N TYR A 71 4.82 6.70 -0.73
CA TYR A 71 4.65 6.69 0.72
C TYR A 71 5.99 6.64 1.45
N ASP A 72 6.88 5.76 1.01
CA ASP A 72 8.22 5.58 1.57
C ASP A 72 9.19 6.67 1.08
N SER A 73 8.99 7.87 1.63
CA SER A 73 9.66 9.08 1.17
C SER A 73 10.74 9.57 2.16
N PRO A 74 11.71 10.37 1.71
CA PRO A 74 12.68 11.02 2.61
C PRO A 74 12.02 11.85 3.71
N GLU A 75 10.82 12.38 3.46
CA GLU A 75 10.07 13.14 4.45
C GLU A 75 9.51 12.24 5.56
N LEU A 76 9.09 11.01 5.22
CA LEU A 76 8.67 10.02 6.22
C LEU A 76 9.83 9.70 7.17
N ALA A 77 11.01 9.41 6.62
CA ALA A 77 12.24 9.17 7.38
C ALA A 77 12.60 10.35 8.30
N ARG A 78 12.45 11.58 7.81
CA ARG A 78 12.69 12.80 8.59
C ARG A 78 11.72 12.93 9.77
N ILE A 79 10.46 12.55 9.59
CA ILE A 79 9.41 12.65 10.62
C ILE A 79 9.59 11.57 11.69
N THR A 80 9.86 10.34 11.28
CA THR A 80 9.94 9.18 12.18
C THR A 80 11.32 9.00 12.81
N GLY A 81 12.35 9.66 12.26
CA GLY A 81 13.73 9.42 12.62
C GLY A 81 14.23 8.04 12.20
N GLU A 82 13.45 7.30 11.41
CA GLU A 82 13.85 6.03 10.84
C GLU A 82 14.72 6.31 9.62
N THR A 83 15.98 5.91 9.70
CA THR A 83 16.90 5.99 8.55
C THR A 83 16.38 5.11 7.43
N GLN A 84 16.54 5.58 6.19
CA GLN A 84 16.01 4.98 4.97
C GLN A 84 16.06 3.44 4.94
N VAL A 85 15.09 2.89 4.22
CA VAL A 85 15.14 1.64 3.46
C VAL A 85 16.57 1.14 3.31
N THR A 86 16.91 0.03 3.95
CA THR A 86 18.25 -0.51 3.82
C THR A 86 18.48 -0.89 2.35
N PRO A 87 19.74 -0.85 1.83
CA PRO A 87 20.02 -1.27 0.46
C PRO A 87 19.45 -2.65 0.11
N GLU A 88 19.34 -3.53 1.12
CA GLU A 88 18.79 -4.88 1.04
C GLU A 88 17.26 -4.91 0.82
N LEU A 89 16.52 -3.85 1.16
CA LEU A 89 15.11 -3.66 0.78
C LEU A 89 14.99 -2.87 -0.53
N ASP A 90 15.79 -1.82 -0.68
CA ASP A 90 15.67 -0.83 -1.74
C ASP A 90 15.98 -1.42 -3.13
N ALA A 91 17.09 -2.17 -3.25
CA ALA A 91 17.48 -2.74 -4.54
C ALA A 91 16.48 -3.82 -5.04
N PRO A 92 16.05 -4.80 -4.23
CA PRO A 92 15.06 -5.78 -4.67
C PRO A 92 13.68 -5.18 -4.96
N LEU A 93 13.22 -4.20 -4.17
CA LEU A 93 11.96 -3.50 -4.43
C LEU A 93 12.00 -2.75 -5.77
N ARG A 94 13.10 -2.07 -6.08
CA ARG A 94 13.29 -1.41 -7.38
C ARG A 94 13.39 -2.41 -8.54
N ALA A 95 14.03 -3.56 -8.33
CA ALA A 95 14.12 -4.60 -9.35
C ALA A 95 12.72 -5.13 -9.71
N TRP A 96 11.87 -5.36 -8.72
CA TRP A 96 10.46 -5.73 -8.92
C TRP A 96 9.70 -4.66 -9.72
N GLY A 97 9.84 -3.38 -9.33
CA GLY A 97 9.23 -2.25 -10.05
C GLY A 97 9.66 -2.15 -11.51
N ALA A 98 10.96 -2.24 -11.78
CA ALA A 98 11.51 -2.20 -13.14
C ALA A 98 11.02 -3.38 -13.99
N TRP A 99 10.89 -4.57 -13.39
CA TRP A 99 10.32 -5.73 -14.06
C TRP A 99 8.84 -5.50 -14.40
N LEU A 100 8.03 -4.99 -13.47
CA LEU A 100 6.62 -4.66 -13.72
C LEU A 100 6.46 -3.62 -14.83
N GLU A 101 7.30 -2.59 -14.86
CA GLU A 101 7.32 -1.60 -15.94
C GLU A 101 7.63 -2.25 -17.30
N SER A 102 8.58 -3.19 -17.33
CA SER A 102 8.90 -3.94 -18.55
C SER A 102 7.73 -4.80 -19.03
N CYS A 103 6.97 -5.41 -18.11
CA CYS A 103 5.76 -6.16 -18.43
C CYS A 103 4.65 -5.24 -18.94
N ALA A 104 4.42 -4.11 -18.29
CA ALA A 104 3.43 -3.10 -18.71
C ALA A 104 3.75 -2.53 -20.11
N ALA A 105 5.03 -2.33 -20.40
CA ALA A 105 5.54 -1.92 -21.71
C ALA A 105 5.56 -3.05 -22.76
N ARG A 106 5.06 -4.26 -22.43
CA ARG A 106 5.05 -5.46 -23.29
C ARG A 106 6.44 -5.90 -23.77
N ARG A 107 7.49 -5.55 -23.03
CA ARG A 107 8.87 -6.00 -23.28
C ARG A 107 9.14 -7.38 -22.65
N ASN A 108 8.39 -7.72 -21.61
CA ASN A 108 8.40 -9.02 -20.95
C ASN A 108 6.97 -9.54 -20.76
N ASN A 109 6.83 -10.85 -20.63
CA ASN A 109 5.56 -11.48 -20.23
C ASN A 109 5.49 -11.56 -18.71
N PHE A 110 4.33 -11.21 -18.15
CA PHE A 110 4.09 -11.43 -16.73
C PHE A 110 4.16 -12.92 -16.41
N SER A 111 4.87 -13.26 -15.34
CA SER A 111 4.94 -14.61 -14.78
C SER A 111 4.67 -14.53 -13.29
N GLY A 112 3.67 -15.26 -12.83
CA GLY A 112 3.31 -15.31 -11.42
C GLY A 112 4.42 -15.85 -10.52
N VAL A 113 5.23 -16.77 -11.05
CA VAL A 113 6.40 -17.32 -10.35
C VAL A 113 7.47 -16.24 -10.19
N ILE A 114 7.86 -15.58 -11.29
CA ILE A 114 8.87 -14.51 -11.25
C ILE A 114 8.41 -13.35 -10.35
N CYS A 115 7.12 -13.01 -10.39
CA CYS A 115 6.55 -11.99 -9.49
C CYS A 115 6.77 -12.36 -8.02
N ARG A 116 6.53 -13.61 -7.64
CA ARG A 116 6.74 -14.09 -6.27
C ARG A 116 8.21 -14.12 -5.90
N ASP A 117 9.08 -14.58 -6.80
CA ASP A 117 10.52 -14.64 -6.56
C ASP A 117 11.07 -13.25 -6.21
N PHE A 118 10.70 -12.21 -6.98
CA PHE A 118 11.03 -10.82 -6.64
C PHE A 118 10.48 -10.40 -5.27
N MET A 119 9.24 -10.79 -4.96
CA MET A 119 8.60 -10.44 -3.69
C MET A 119 9.27 -11.13 -2.49
N ASP A 120 9.71 -12.38 -2.64
CA ASP A 120 10.44 -13.11 -1.61
C ASP A 120 11.75 -12.40 -1.21
N GLU A 121 12.37 -11.67 -2.14
CA GLU A 121 13.59 -10.89 -1.87
C GLU A 121 13.34 -9.64 -1.02
N PHE A 122 12.24 -8.90 -1.21
CA PHE A 122 12.00 -7.63 -0.51
C PHE A 122 11.04 -7.72 0.68
N ILE A 123 10.12 -8.69 0.71
CA ILE A 123 9.08 -8.79 1.75
C ILE A 123 9.63 -8.81 3.17
N PRO A 124 10.68 -9.60 3.50
CA PRO A 124 11.23 -9.61 4.85
C PRO A 124 11.77 -8.25 5.28
N GLY A 125 12.49 -7.57 4.39
CA GLY A 125 13.01 -6.21 4.63
C GLY A 125 11.89 -5.21 4.82
N LEU A 126 10.82 -5.32 4.03
CA LEU A 126 9.66 -4.42 4.10
C LEU A 126 8.88 -4.62 5.41
N GLN A 127 8.66 -5.86 5.83
CA GLN A 127 8.03 -6.16 7.12
C GLN A 127 8.83 -5.58 8.29
N TRP A 128 10.16 -5.71 8.26
CA TRP A 128 11.04 -5.12 9.26
C TRP A 128 10.92 -3.59 9.27
N HIS A 129 11.00 -2.96 8.09
CA HIS A 129 10.87 -1.51 7.94
C HIS A 129 9.54 -0.99 8.51
N PHE A 130 8.42 -1.64 8.16
CA PHE A 130 7.12 -1.30 8.71
C PHE A 130 7.02 -1.47 10.23
N THR A 131 7.67 -2.50 10.77
CA THR A 131 7.74 -2.72 12.23
C THR A 131 8.52 -1.62 12.92
N ALA A 132 9.65 -1.20 12.35
CA ALA A 132 10.47 -0.11 12.85
C ALA A 132 9.70 1.22 12.83
N LEU A 133 9.03 1.54 11.71
CA LEU A 133 8.18 2.73 11.59
C LEU A 133 7.09 2.76 12.67
N SER A 134 6.41 1.64 12.92
CA SER A 134 5.38 1.54 13.96
C SER A 134 5.93 1.80 15.37
N GLY A 135 7.10 1.25 15.69
CA GLY A 135 7.74 1.43 17.00
C GLY A 135 8.16 2.88 17.30
N ARG A 136 8.50 3.66 16.27
CA ARG A 136 8.96 5.06 16.41
C ARG A 136 7.83 6.08 16.63
N MET A 137 6.58 5.70 16.35
CA MET A 137 5.42 6.61 16.41
C MET A 137 4.82 6.81 17.81
N SER A 138 5.49 6.35 18.85
CA SER A 138 5.05 6.55 20.23
C SER A 138 5.77 7.74 20.88
N GLY A 139 5.07 8.86 21.10
CA GLY A 139 5.44 9.78 22.19
C GLY A 139 5.57 11.30 21.97
N SER A 140 5.11 11.93 20.88
CA SER A 140 5.00 13.41 20.88
C SER A 140 3.96 13.99 19.90
N GLY A 141 3.16 14.96 20.35
CA GLY A 141 2.08 15.55 19.54
C GLY A 141 2.53 16.37 18.31
N ASN A 142 3.82 16.72 18.20
CA ASN A 142 4.36 17.36 17.01
C ASN A 142 4.53 16.36 15.85
N VAL A 143 4.89 15.11 16.17
CA VAL A 143 5.05 14.03 15.19
C VAL A 143 3.70 13.69 14.54
N ASP A 144 2.61 13.74 15.31
CA ASP A 144 1.25 13.51 14.82
C ASP A 144 0.84 14.52 13.73
N ALA A 145 1.04 15.81 13.97
CA ALA A 145 0.72 16.86 13.02
C ALA A 145 1.58 16.77 11.74
N MET A 146 2.87 16.48 11.90
CA MET A 146 3.79 16.28 10.78
C MET A 146 3.41 15.06 9.94
N MET A 147 3.04 13.95 10.58
CA MET A 147 2.61 12.74 9.89
C MET A 147 1.33 12.96 9.09
N LYS A 148 0.34 13.64 9.69
CA LYS A 148 -0.90 14.00 9.00
C LYS A 148 -0.62 14.83 7.75
N ALA A 149 0.21 15.86 7.86
CA ALA A 149 0.59 16.71 6.73
C ALA A 149 1.34 15.92 5.65
N HIS A 150 2.19 14.98 6.05
CA HIS A 150 2.89 14.09 5.14
C HIS A 150 1.92 13.17 4.37
N MET A 151 0.99 12.52 5.07
CA MET A 151 -0.04 11.68 4.44
C MET A 151 -0.92 12.49 3.48
N GLU A 152 -1.37 13.68 3.88
CA GLU A 152 -2.15 14.57 2.99
C GLU A 152 -1.36 14.96 1.73
N LYS A 153 -0.05 15.15 1.83
CA LYS A 153 0.82 15.41 0.67
C LYS A 153 0.96 14.19 -0.23
N VAL A 154 1.20 13.00 0.34
CA VAL A 154 1.37 11.75 -0.42
C VAL A 154 0.09 11.40 -1.16
N PHE A 155 -1.04 11.26 -0.43
CA PHE A 155 -2.33 10.96 -1.04
C PHE A 155 -2.86 12.11 -1.91
N GLY A 156 -2.46 13.35 -1.60
CA GLY A 156 -2.68 14.55 -2.43
C GLY A 156 -2.05 14.48 -3.81
N GLY A 157 -0.88 13.84 -3.92
CA GLY A 157 -0.15 13.65 -5.17
C GLY A 157 -0.60 12.45 -6.00
N MET A 158 -1.38 11.54 -5.43
CA MET A 158 -1.79 10.30 -6.10
C MET A 158 -2.88 10.52 -7.15
N SER A 159 -2.85 9.70 -8.20
CA SER A 159 -3.86 9.60 -9.25
C SER A 159 -5.22 9.22 -8.67
N LYS A 160 -6.23 10.04 -9.00
CA LYS A 160 -7.63 9.82 -8.59
C LYS A 160 -8.31 8.67 -9.32
N THR A 161 -7.72 8.17 -10.40
CA THR A 161 -8.32 7.13 -11.25
C THR A 161 -7.59 5.80 -11.18
N GLU A 162 -6.40 5.76 -10.58
CA GLU A 162 -5.55 4.56 -10.53
C GLU A 162 -5.08 4.26 -9.10
N GLU A 163 -4.24 5.14 -8.55
CA GLU A 163 -3.54 4.94 -7.27
C GLU A 163 -4.48 5.00 -6.07
N LEU A 164 -5.27 6.05 -5.94
CA LEU A 164 -6.20 6.20 -4.83
C LEU A 164 -7.29 5.10 -4.80
N PRO A 165 -7.93 4.72 -5.93
CA PRO A 165 -8.81 3.55 -5.97
C PRO A 165 -8.11 2.26 -5.52
N ALA A 166 -6.87 2.01 -5.95
CA ALA A 166 -6.12 0.82 -5.54
C ALA A 166 -5.85 0.78 -4.03
N MET A 167 -5.51 1.92 -3.43
CA MET A 167 -5.33 2.03 -1.97
C MET A 167 -6.64 1.76 -1.23
N LEU A 168 -7.75 2.33 -1.70
CA LEU A 168 -9.07 2.10 -1.09
C LEU A 168 -9.54 0.64 -1.18
N CYS A 169 -9.28 -0.04 -2.30
CA CYS A 169 -9.66 -1.45 -2.47
C CYS A 169 -8.99 -2.38 -1.44
N ASN A 170 -7.90 -1.94 -0.82
CA ASN A 170 -7.15 -2.71 0.18
C ASN A 170 -7.34 -2.16 1.61
N HIS A 171 -8.25 -1.21 1.80
CA HIS A 171 -8.61 -0.68 3.12
C HIS A 171 -9.64 -1.60 3.80
N ASP A 172 -9.55 -1.75 5.13
CA ASP A 172 -10.41 -2.65 5.93
C ASP A 172 -11.78 -2.05 6.28
N GLY A 173 -12.03 -0.80 5.89
CA GLY A 173 -13.31 -0.16 6.15
C GLY A 173 -14.38 -0.85 5.32
N THR A 174 -15.35 -1.49 5.98
CA THR A 174 -16.62 -1.80 5.35
C THR A 174 -17.10 -0.52 4.68
N MET A 175 -17.23 -0.53 3.35
CA MET A 175 -17.68 0.65 2.60
C MET A 175 -19.09 1.14 3.01
N GLY A 176 -19.76 0.47 3.95
CA GLY A 176 -21.02 0.89 4.57
C GLY A 176 -20.88 1.77 5.82
N GLU A 177 -19.70 1.89 6.45
CA GLU A 177 -19.50 2.63 7.71
C GLU A 177 -18.82 4.00 7.52
N PHE A 178 -18.97 4.63 6.34
CA PHE A 178 -18.41 5.98 6.08
C PHE A 178 -19.02 7.11 6.94
N SER A 179 -19.91 6.83 7.90
CA SER A 179 -20.59 7.86 8.69
C SER A 179 -19.87 8.23 9.99
N GLU A 180 -19.23 7.31 10.72
CA GLU A 180 -18.66 7.59 12.05
C GLU A 180 -17.46 6.66 12.33
N GLY A 181 -16.22 7.12 12.09
CA GLY A 181 -15.02 6.33 12.41
C GLY A 181 -13.77 6.61 11.58
N LEU A 182 -13.93 7.33 10.46
CA LEU A 182 -12.81 7.59 9.54
C LEU A 182 -11.80 8.59 10.12
N SER A 183 -10.53 8.33 9.88
CA SER A 183 -9.45 9.27 10.16
C SER A 183 -9.50 10.51 9.24
N GLY A 184 -8.65 11.49 9.51
CA GLY A 184 -8.61 12.74 8.75
C GLY A 184 -8.32 12.54 7.26
N TRP A 185 -7.38 11.67 6.92
CA TRP A 185 -6.97 11.41 5.55
C TRP A 185 -7.94 10.49 4.81
N GLU A 186 -8.56 9.52 5.50
CA GLU A 186 -9.63 8.69 4.92
C GLU A 186 -10.82 9.53 4.47
N ARG A 187 -11.28 10.46 5.34
CA ARG A 187 -12.32 11.44 4.96
C ARG A 187 -11.89 12.31 3.79
N TRP A 188 -10.63 12.74 3.77
CA TRP A 188 -10.09 13.54 2.67
C TRP A 188 -10.11 12.75 1.36
N MET A 189 -9.65 11.49 1.34
CA MET A 189 -9.63 10.64 0.15
C MET A 189 -11.04 10.40 -0.39
N VAL A 190 -11.98 10.00 0.48
CA VAL A 190 -13.38 9.76 0.11
C VAL A 190 -14.01 11.03 -0.44
N LYS A 191 -13.82 12.17 0.24
CA LYS A 191 -14.31 13.46 -0.25
C LYS A 191 -13.69 13.80 -1.61
N ASN A 192 -12.40 13.57 -1.83
CA ASN A 192 -11.72 13.98 -3.06
C ASN A 192 -11.89 13.04 -4.25
N LEU A 193 -12.25 11.78 -4.01
CA LEU A 193 -12.62 10.79 -5.03
C LEU A 193 -14.09 10.91 -5.42
N TRP A 194 -14.98 11.14 -4.45
CA TRP A 194 -16.43 11.16 -4.68
C TRP A 194 -17.02 12.55 -4.91
N ALA A 195 -16.38 13.65 -4.47
CA ALA A 195 -16.91 15.00 -4.67
C ALA A 195 -16.88 15.48 -6.12
N LYS A 196 -16.15 14.81 -7.03
CA LYS A 196 -16.24 15.15 -8.47
C LYS A 196 -17.47 14.56 -9.15
N LYS A 197 -18.14 13.55 -8.58
CA LYS A 197 -19.35 12.95 -9.18
C LYS A 197 -20.64 13.75 -8.96
N ARG A 198 -20.62 14.83 -8.15
CA ARG A 198 -21.80 15.66 -7.84
C ARG A 198 -21.84 17.03 -8.53
N LYS A 199 -20.94 17.32 -9.47
CA LYS A 199 -20.96 18.57 -10.26
C LYS A 199 -21.30 18.38 -11.74
N GLU A 200 -21.72 17.19 -12.13
CA GLU A 200 -22.24 16.90 -13.47
C GLU A 200 -23.62 16.23 -13.35
N VAL A 201 -24.61 17.00 -12.86
CA VAL A 201 -26.04 16.88 -13.20
C VAL A 201 -26.62 18.29 -13.19
#